data_AF-A0AAD7YXE3-F1
#
_entry.id   AF-A0AAD7YXE3-F1
#
_cell.length_a   1.000
_cell.length_b   1.000
_cell.length_c   1.000
_cell.angle_alpha   90.00
_cell.angle_beta   90.00
_cell.angle_gamma   90.00
#
_symmetry.space_group_name_H-M   'P 1'
#
loop_
_entity.id
_entity.type
_entity.pdbx_description
1 polymer ?
#
loop_
_entity_poly.entity_id
_entity_poly.type
_entity_poly.pdbx_seq_one_letter_code
_entity_poly.pdbx_strand_id
1 'polypeptide(L)'
;MKNKKKLKEVNITEDYSKEVLAKRKALQPQLMEERKKDPNNGNELTTSFKDSIEKDTPTQSKYEKFINILQIATKKDNPKSNKICSEETKQLLQKRKELIQIKENKINRCEIAEISKKINESIRKDKKQKRQNTLKKHIEKTGGIKKATKELNPKKDWLLKVKTKDGNCTYKRQEILKIATDYYQNLYQSKNLKKEIAERNITDIEQIPKILKEETIRAIHTQK
;
A
#
# COMPACT_ATOMS: atom_id res chain seq x y z
N MET A 1 -17.84 26.63 -41.39
CA MET A 1 -16.91 25.62 -41.95
C MET A 1 -16.42 24.71 -40.84
N LYS A 2 -16.62 23.38 -40.96
CA LYS A 2 -16.21 22.37 -39.98
C LYS A 2 -14.78 21.92 -40.30
N ASN A 3 -13.82 22.17 -39.42
CA ASN A 3 -12.45 21.67 -39.58
C ASN A 3 -12.12 20.69 -38.44
N LYS A 4 -12.60 19.45 -38.54
CA LYS A 4 -12.17 18.34 -37.68
C LYS A 4 -10.93 17.72 -38.32
N LYS A 5 -9.74 18.14 -37.91
CA LYS A 5 -8.50 17.41 -38.23
C LYS A 5 -8.61 16.03 -37.57
N LYS A 6 -8.66 14.95 -38.36
CA LYS A 6 -8.56 13.58 -37.87
C LYS A 6 -7.18 13.41 -37.24
N LEU A 7 -7.12 13.13 -35.93
CA LEU A 7 -5.87 12.70 -35.30
C LEU A 7 -5.42 11.41 -36.01
N LYS A 8 -4.20 11.41 -36.55
CA LYS A 8 -3.56 10.20 -37.05
C LYS A 8 -3.39 9.25 -35.87
N GLU A 9 -3.70 7.97 -36.05
CA GLU A 9 -3.51 6.93 -35.04
C GLU A 9 -2.03 6.89 -34.62
N VAL A 10 -1.76 7.38 -33.41
CA VAL A 10 -0.43 7.30 -32.80
C VAL A 10 -0.28 5.88 -32.28
N ASN A 11 0.44 5.04 -33.03
CA ASN A 11 0.82 3.72 -32.55
C ASN A 11 1.94 3.90 -31.52
N ILE A 12 1.57 3.81 -30.25
CA ILE A 12 2.52 3.78 -29.14
C ILE A 12 3.21 2.41 -29.19
N THR A 13 4.41 2.37 -29.77
CA THR A 13 5.28 1.19 -29.69
C THR A 13 5.83 1.10 -28.28
N GLU A 14 5.60 -0.02 -27.62
CA GLU A 14 6.14 -0.26 -26.28
C GLU A 14 7.61 -0.68 -26.35
N ASP A 15 8.50 -0.02 -25.61
CA ASP A 15 9.94 -0.31 -25.55
C ASP A 15 10.25 -1.55 -24.69
N TYR A 16 9.78 -2.73 -25.11
CA TYR A 16 10.09 -4.01 -24.46
C TYR A 16 10.98 -4.89 -25.34
N SER A 17 11.76 -5.78 -24.70
CA SER A 17 12.57 -6.75 -25.43
C SER A 17 11.71 -7.71 -26.26
N LYS A 18 12.27 -8.21 -27.37
CA LYS A 18 11.55 -9.09 -28.31
C LYS A 18 10.96 -10.34 -27.64
N GLU A 19 11.66 -10.87 -26.64
CA GLU A 19 11.19 -12.02 -25.85
C GLU A 19 9.93 -11.70 -25.03
N VAL A 20 9.86 -10.50 -24.45
CA VAL A 20 8.71 -10.06 -23.64
C VAL A 20 7.49 -9.86 -24.53
N LEU A 21 7.67 -9.25 -25.70
CA LEU A 21 6.59 -9.08 -26.70
C LEU A 21 6.06 -10.43 -27.20
N ALA A 22 6.94 -11.40 -27.45
CA ALA A 22 6.55 -12.75 -27.87
C ALA A 22 5.76 -13.48 -26.79
N LYS A 23 6.21 -13.45 -25.53
CA LYS A 23 5.50 -14.03 -24.38
C LYS A 23 4.12 -13.39 -24.18
N ARG A 24 4.02 -12.06 -24.33
CA ARG A 24 2.75 -11.34 -24.25
C ARG A 24 1.79 -11.73 -25.36
N LYS A 25 2.27 -11.85 -26.61
CA LYS A 25 1.46 -12.27 -27.75
C LYS A 25 0.93 -13.70 -27.56
N ALA A 26 1.73 -14.58 -26.97
CA ALA A 26 1.33 -15.95 -26.64
C ALA A 26 0.28 -16.02 -25.50
N LEU A 27 0.32 -15.08 -24.54
CA LEU A 27 -0.61 -15.05 -23.40
C LEU A 27 -1.95 -14.36 -23.71
N GLN A 28 -2.03 -13.52 -24.74
CA GLN A 28 -3.29 -12.85 -25.13
C GLN A 28 -4.50 -13.79 -25.33
N PRO A 29 -4.41 -14.91 -26.06
CA PRO A 29 -5.56 -15.79 -26.25
C PRO A 29 -6.06 -16.39 -24.94
N GLN A 30 -5.16 -16.81 -24.04
CA GLN A 30 -5.52 -17.33 -22.72
C GLN A 30 -6.24 -16.29 -21.87
N LEU A 31 -5.74 -15.04 -21.87
CA LEU A 31 -6.37 -13.90 -21.19
C LEU A 31 -7.77 -13.59 -21.73
N MET A 32 -7.97 -13.70 -23.05
CA MET A 32 -9.28 -13.50 -23.68
C MET A 32 -10.25 -14.62 -23.32
N GLU A 33 -9.76 -15.84 -23.16
CA GLU A 33 -10.56 -17.00 -22.76
C GLU A 33 -10.93 -16.96 -21.28
N GLU A 34 -10.01 -16.57 -20.39
CA GLU A 34 -10.27 -16.31 -18.97
C GLU A 34 -11.31 -15.21 -18.78
N ARG A 35 -11.21 -14.11 -19.55
CA ARG A 35 -12.22 -13.03 -19.55
C ARG A 35 -13.60 -13.47 -20.03
N LYS A 36 -13.68 -14.48 -20.90
CA LYS A 36 -14.95 -15.09 -21.33
C LYS A 36 -15.51 -16.04 -20.28
N LYS A 37 -14.65 -16.70 -19.49
CA LYS A 37 -15.03 -17.66 -18.43
C LYS A 37 -15.60 -16.97 -17.19
N ASP A 38 -15.14 -15.76 -16.86
CA ASP A 38 -15.66 -14.98 -15.73
C ASP A 38 -16.39 -13.69 -16.18
N PRO A 39 -17.68 -13.77 -16.58
CA PRO A 39 -18.48 -12.58 -16.87
C PRO A 39 -18.80 -11.75 -15.61
N ASN A 40 -18.62 -12.28 -14.39
CA ASN A 40 -19.23 -11.71 -13.18
C ASN A 40 -18.34 -10.84 -12.27
N ASN A 41 -17.03 -10.69 -12.51
CA ASN A 41 -16.19 -9.89 -11.58
C ASN A 41 -16.14 -8.38 -11.90
N GLY A 42 -16.93 -7.91 -12.87
CA GLY A 42 -17.00 -6.49 -13.25
C GLY A 42 -18.23 -6.10 -14.08
N ASN A 43 -18.97 -7.06 -14.64
CA ASN A 43 -20.07 -6.75 -15.55
C ASN A 43 -21.48 -6.80 -14.95
N GLU A 44 -21.73 -7.39 -13.76
CA GLU A 44 -23.10 -7.49 -13.20
C GLU A 44 -23.75 -6.12 -12.98
N LEU A 45 -22.97 -5.13 -12.54
CA LEU A 45 -23.42 -3.74 -12.43
C LEU A 45 -23.67 -3.11 -13.79
N THR A 46 -22.89 -3.47 -14.81
CA THR A 46 -23.03 -2.88 -16.16
C THR A 46 -24.17 -3.49 -16.97
N THR A 47 -24.46 -4.78 -16.77
CA THR A 47 -25.60 -5.47 -17.40
C THR A 47 -26.90 -5.04 -16.73
N SER A 48 -26.98 -5.03 -15.39
CA SER A 48 -28.15 -4.51 -14.68
C SER A 48 -28.45 -3.04 -15.00
N PHE A 49 -27.42 -2.23 -15.26
CA PHE A 49 -27.57 -0.84 -15.67
C PHE A 49 -28.18 -0.72 -17.08
N LYS A 50 -27.75 -1.55 -18.02
CA LYS A 50 -28.28 -1.60 -19.40
C LYS A 50 -29.74 -2.07 -19.43
N ASP A 51 -30.04 -3.15 -18.72
CA ASP A 51 -31.38 -3.74 -18.66
C ASP A 51 -32.41 -2.81 -17.99
N SER A 52 -31.95 -1.87 -17.16
CA SER A 52 -32.79 -0.86 -16.49
C SER A 52 -33.17 0.32 -17.41
N ILE A 53 -32.40 0.57 -18.47
CA ILE A 53 -32.61 1.67 -19.41
C ILE A 53 -33.56 1.26 -20.55
N GLU A 54 -33.47 0.00 -20.99
CA GLU A 54 -34.15 -0.55 -22.18
C GLU A 54 -35.65 -0.83 -22.01
N LYS A 55 -36.19 -0.83 -20.78
CA LYS A 55 -37.64 -1.03 -20.56
C LYS A 55 -38.41 0.29 -20.68
N ASP A 56 -39.56 0.28 -21.34
CA ASP A 56 -40.52 1.39 -21.44
C ASP A 56 -41.23 1.64 -20.11
N THR A 57 -40.47 2.00 -19.08
CA THR A 57 -41.02 2.40 -17.78
C THR A 57 -41.08 3.91 -17.66
N PRO A 58 -42.01 4.46 -16.86
CA PRO A 58 -42.06 5.88 -16.55
C PRO A 58 -40.71 6.38 -16.05
N THR A 59 -40.32 7.57 -16.51
CA THR A 59 -39.01 8.19 -16.26
C THR A 59 -38.64 8.23 -14.77
N GLN A 60 -39.61 8.50 -13.90
CA GLN A 60 -39.40 8.56 -12.46
C GLN A 60 -38.96 7.22 -11.85
N SER A 61 -39.53 6.10 -12.30
CA SER A 61 -39.12 4.77 -11.85
C SER A 61 -37.69 4.42 -12.30
N LYS A 62 -37.24 4.95 -13.45
CA LYS A 62 -35.85 4.81 -13.90
C LYS A 62 -34.89 5.54 -12.96
N TYR A 63 -35.25 6.75 -12.53
CA TYR A 63 -34.45 7.53 -11.57
C TYR A 63 -34.37 6.85 -10.19
N GLU A 64 -35.48 6.32 -9.66
CA GLU A 64 -35.49 5.63 -8.36
C GLU A 64 -34.61 4.37 -8.38
N LYS A 65 -34.66 3.58 -9.46
CA LYS A 65 -33.76 2.42 -9.64
C LYS A 65 -32.30 2.85 -9.72
N PHE A 66 -32.01 3.93 -10.44
CA PHE A 66 -30.66 4.48 -10.56
C PHE A 66 -30.12 4.95 -9.20
N ILE A 67 -30.93 5.65 -8.40
CA ILE A 67 -30.56 6.08 -7.05
C ILE A 67 -30.23 4.87 -6.16
N ASN A 68 -31.03 3.81 -6.23
CA ASN A 68 -30.78 2.58 -5.46
C ASN A 68 -29.47 1.88 -5.88
N ILE A 69 -29.19 1.80 -7.19
CA ILE A 69 -27.93 1.24 -7.71
C ILE A 69 -26.74 2.06 -7.20
N LEU A 70 -26.82 3.40 -7.29
CA LEU A 70 -25.78 4.28 -6.79
C LEU A 70 -25.59 4.13 -5.28
N GLN A 71 -26.65 4.03 -4.50
CA GLN A 71 -26.56 3.81 -3.06
C GLN A 71 -25.91 2.46 -2.71
N ILE A 72 -26.17 1.40 -3.47
CA ILE A 72 -25.51 0.10 -3.28
C ILE A 72 -24.03 0.18 -3.66
N ALA A 73 -23.70 0.82 -4.78
CA ALA A 73 -22.31 0.91 -5.25
C ALA A 73 -21.45 1.86 -4.40
N THR A 74 -22.06 2.91 -3.83
CA THR A 74 -21.37 3.90 -2.98
C THR A 74 -21.43 3.57 -1.50
N LYS A 75 -22.19 2.55 -1.09
CA LYS A 75 -22.06 1.97 0.25
C LYS A 75 -20.60 1.58 0.40
N LYS A 76 -19.91 2.25 1.33
CA LYS A 76 -18.60 1.81 1.78
C LYS A 76 -18.79 0.45 2.41
N ASP A 77 -18.64 -0.60 1.61
CA ASP A 77 -18.21 -1.87 2.13
C ASP A 77 -16.85 -1.60 2.73
N ASN A 78 -16.80 -1.36 4.05
CA ASN A 78 -15.63 -1.74 4.80
C ASN A 78 -15.53 -3.23 4.52
N PRO A 79 -14.60 -3.71 3.66
CA PRO A 79 -14.49 -5.14 3.44
C PRO A 79 -14.35 -5.70 4.84
N LYS A 80 -15.28 -6.57 5.26
CA LYS A 80 -15.22 -7.22 6.57
C LYS A 80 -13.77 -7.63 6.70
N SER A 81 -13.00 -6.93 7.52
CA SER A 81 -11.60 -7.24 7.64
C SER A 81 -11.66 -8.67 8.12
N ASN A 82 -11.30 -9.63 7.27
CA ASN A 82 -11.29 -11.02 7.67
C ASN A 82 -10.33 -11.03 8.84
N LYS A 83 -10.87 -10.95 10.06
CA LYS A 83 -10.10 -11.10 11.28
C LYS A 83 -9.67 -12.53 11.15
N ILE A 84 -8.44 -12.70 10.66
CA ILE A 84 -7.78 -13.98 10.49
C ILE A 84 -7.63 -14.51 11.91
N CYS A 85 -8.68 -15.19 12.34
CA CYS A 85 -8.77 -15.92 13.58
C CYS A 85 -8.87 -17.38 13.20
N SER A 86 -8.17 -18.21 13.98
CA SER A 86 -8.28 -19.66 13.89
C SER A 86 -9.73 -20.09 14.03
N GLU A 87 -10.05 -21.25 13.47
CA GLU A 87 -11.38 -21.84 13.58
C GLU A 87 -11.77 -22.07 15.05
N GLU A 88 -10.79 -22.45 15.88
CA GLU A 88 -10.96 -22.57 17.33
C GLU A 88 -11.43 -21.26 17.98
N THR A 89 -10.83 -20.13 17.58
CA THR A 89 -11.21 -18.82 18.13
C THR A 89 -12.60 -18.40 17.66
N LYS A 90 -13.01 -18.76 16.43
CA LYS A 90 -14.39 -18.53 15.96
C LYS A 90 -15.39 -19.33 16.77
N GLN A 91 -15.10 -20.59 17.08
CA GLN A 91 -15.96 -21.43 17.92
C GLN A 91 -16.09 -20.86 19.33
N LEU A 92 -15.00 -20.38 19.95
CA LEU A 92 -15.05 -19.74 21.27
C LEU A 92 -15.87 -18.44 21.26
N LEU A 93 -15.73 -17.64 20.20
CA LEU A 93 -16.53 -16.42 20.02
C LEU A 93 -18.03 -16.74 19.87
N GLN A 94 -18.36 -17.80 19.14
CA GLN A 94 -19.73 -18.25 18.96
C GLN A 94 -20.32 -18.75 20.28
N LYS A 95 -19.60 -19.62 21.02
CA LYS A 95 -20.01 -20.09 22.36
C LYS A 95 -20.24 -18.93 23.33
N ARG A 96 -19.36 -17.93 23.34
CA ARG A 96 -19.55 -16.72 24.15
C ARG A 96 -20.83 -15.96 23.76
N LYS A 97 -21.11 -15.87 22.46
CA LYS A 97 -22.31 -15.19 21.96
C LYS A 97 -23.57 -15.90 22.41
N GLU A 98 -23.61 -17.22 22.36
CA GLU A 98 -24.71 -18.05 22.84
C GLU A 98 -24.94 -17.86 24.34
N LEU A 99 -23.88 -17.88 25.16
CA LEU A 99 -23.98 -17.65 26.61
C LEU A 99 -24.48 -16.25 26.98
N ILE A 100 -24.18 -15.23 26.16
CA ILE A 100 -24.69 -13.87 26.35
C ILE A 100 -26.19 -13.77 26.01
N GLN A 101 -26.69 -14.60 25.08
CA GLN A 101 -28.10 -14.63 24.72
C GLN A 101 -28.97 -15.33 25.77
N ILE A 102 -28.39 -16.24 26.55
CA ILE A 102 -29.08 -16.91 27.66
C ILE A 102 -29.22 -15.92 28.84
N LYS A 103 -30.40 -15.89 29.47
CA LYS A 103 -30.73 -15.01 30.62
C LYS A 103 -29.69 -15.16 31.74
N GLU A 104 -29.42 -14.06 32.46
CA GLU A 104 -28.30 -14.00 33.42
C GLU A 104 -28.40 -15.03 34.55
N ASN A 105 -27.41 -15.93 34.59
CA ASN A 105 -27.14 -16.84 35.71
C ASN A 105 -25.68 -16.60 36.19
N LYS A 106 -25.43 -16.76 37.49
CA LYS A 106 -24.08 -16.58 38.09
C LYS A 106 -23.05 -17.51 37.44
N ILE A 107 -23.46 -18.74 37.11
CA ILE A 107 -22.62 -19.73 36.41
C ILE A 107 -22.24 -19.22 35.01
N ASN A 108 -23.20 -18.74 34.23
CA ASN A 108 -22.97 -18.19 32.90
C ASN A 108 -21.99 -17.00 32.93
N ARG A 109 -22.05 -16.14 33.96
CA ARG A 109 -21.08 -15.03 34.09
C ARG A 109 -19.65 -15.52 34.30
N CYS A 110 -19.44 -16.57 35.10
CA CYS A 110 -18.12 -17.18 35.27
C CYS A 110 -17.62 -17.82 33.97
N GLU A 111 -18.48 -18.60 33.29
CA GLU A 111 -18.13 -19.23 32.01
C GLU A 111 -17.79 -18.22 30.92
N ILE A 112 -18.53 -17.11 30.84
CA ILE A 112 -18.22 -15.99 29.93
C ILE A 112 -16.84 -15.42 30.23
N ALA A 113 -16.46 -15.27 31.51
CA ALA A 113 -15.15 -14.76 31.90
C ALA A 113 -14.03 -15.73 31.49
N GLU A 114 -14.21 -17.03 31.71
CA GLU A 114 -13.24 -18.07 31.31
C GLU A 114 -13.07 -18.14 29.79
N ILE A 115 -14.19 -18.15 29.05
CA ILE A 115 -14.16 -18.14 27.59
C ILE A 115 -13.51 -16.85 27.09
N SER A 116 -13.74 -15.71 27.73
CA SER A 116 -13.08 -14.45 27.38
C SER A 116 -11.57 -14.50 27.56
N LYS A 117 -11.06 -15.14 28.62
CA LYS A 117 -9.62 -15.39 28.81
C LYS A 117 -9.06 -16.26 27.68
N LYS A 118 -9.72 -17.39 27.38
CA LYS A 118 -9.32 -18.31 26.29
C LYS A 118 -9.35 -17.63 24.91
N ILE A 119 -10.35 -16.78 24.64
CA ILE A 119 -10.42 -15.96 23.42
C ILE A 119 -9.22 -15.01 23.33
N ASN A 120 -8.91 -14.29 24.41
CA ASN A 120 -7.79 -13.35 24.40
C ASN A 120 -6.45 -14.05 24.18
N GLU A 121 -6.24 -15.21 24.79
CA GLU A 121 -5.05 -16.05 24.58
C GLU A 121 -4.95 -16.57 23.14
N SER A 122 -6.04 -17.12 22.60
CA SER A 122 -6.05 -17.62 21.22
C SER A 122 -5.82 -16.49 20.20
N ILE A 123 -6.43 -15.31 20.38
CA ILE A 123 -6.17 -14.13 19.52
C ILE A 123 -4.68 -13.73 19.56
N ARG A 124 -4.02 -13.79 20.74
CA ARG A 124 -2.59 -13.50 20.84
C ARG A 124 -1.75 -14.53 20.08
N LYS A 125 -2.10 -15.82 20.19
CA LYS A 125 -1.45 -16.91 19.46
C LYS A 125 -1.64 -16.74 17.95
N ASP A 126 -2.85 -16.49 17.48
CA ASP A 126 -3.17 -16.27 16.06
C ASP A 126 -2.36 -15.11 15.46
N LYS A 127 -2.29 -13.97 16.17
CA LYS A 127 -1.48 -12.82 15.75
C LYS A 127 0.01 -13.18 15.64
N LYS A 128 0.53 -13.95 16.60
CA LYS A 128 1.93 -14.43 16.59
C LYS A 128 2.18 -15.36 15.40
N GLN A 129 1.28 -16.32 15.17
CA GLN A 129 1.38 -17.26 14.07
C GLN A 129 1.32 -16.56 12.71
N LYS A 130 0.37 -15.62 12.54
CA LYS A 130 0.27 -14.81 11.33
C LYS A 130 1.58 -14.04 11.07
N ARG A 131 2.13 -13.40 12.10
CA ARG A 131 3.41 -12.69 12.00
C ARG A 131 4.54 -13.62 11.54
N GLN A 132 4.63 -14.82 12.12
CA GLN A 132 5.62 -15.81 11.74
C GLN A 132 5.44 -16.30 10.30
N ASN A 133 4.21 -16.59 9.89
CA ASN A 133 3.88 -17.04 8.53
C ASN A 133 4.22 -15.95 7.49
N THR A 134 3.93 -14.68 7.78
CA THR A 134 4.31 -13.56 6.89
C THR A 134 5.83 -13.45 6.75
N LEU A 135 6.58 -13.60 7.85
CA LEU A 135 8.05 -13.61 7.78
C LEU A 135 8.56 -14.79 6.94
N LYS A 136 8.10 -16.00 7.24
CA LYS A 136 8.46 -17.23 6.51
C LYS A 136 8.22 -17.08 5.01
N LYS A 137 7.03 -16.63 4.61
CA LYS A 137 6.65 -16.41 3.21
C LYS A 137 7.63 -15.48 2.46
N HIS A 138 8.04 -14.37 3.07
CA HIS A 138 8.94 -13.42 2.41
C HIS A 138 10.41 -13.86 2.43
N ILE A 139 10.82 -14.60 3.46
CA ILE A 139 12.13 -15.27 3.53
C ILE A 139 12.23 -16.30 2.40
N GLU A 140 11.23 -17.17 2.23
CA GLU A 140 11.20 -18.19 1.16
C GLU A 140 11.14 -17.55 -0.24
N LYS A 141 10.36 -16.47 -0.41
CA LYS A 141 10.14 -15.88 -1.73
C LYS A 141 11.27 -14.97 -2.21
N THR A 142 11.85 -14.16 -1.32
CA THR A 142 12.83 -13.11 -1.70
C THR A 142 14.17 -13.27 -0.97
N GLY A 143 14.27 -14.16 0.03
CA GLY A 143 15.46 -14.28 0.89
C GLY A 143 15.63 -13.13 1.90
N GLY A 144 14.71 -12.16 1.94
CA GLY A 144 14.88 -10.91 2.68
C GLY A 144 13.66 -10.49 3.50
N ILE A 145 13.91 -9.88 4.66
CA ILE A 145 12.87 -9.57 5.67
C ILE A 145 12.21 -8.20 5.46
N LYS A 146 12.81 -7.32 4.64
CA LYS A 146 12.37 -5.92 4.42
C LYS A 146 10.93 -5.83 3.90
N LYS A 147 10.51 -6.76 3.05
CA LYS A 147 9.13 -6.80 2.53
C LYS A 147 8.14 -7.24 3.61
N ALA A 148 8.51 -8.21 4.44
CA ALA A 148 7.69 -8.66 5.57
C ALA A 148 7.51 -7.57 6.62
N THR A 149 8.57 -6.85 6.99
CA THR A 149 8.47 -5.76 7.98
C THR A 149 7.58 -4.62 7.49
N LYS A 150 7.58 -4.34 6.19
CA LYS A 150 6.68 -3.37 5.56
C LYS A 150 5.21 -3.82 5.61
N GLU A 151 4.93 -5.10 5.36
CA GLU A 151 3.57 -5.66 5.44
C GLU A 151 3.05 -5.74 6.89
N LEU A 152 3.93 -6.06 7.84
CA LEU A 152 3.61 -6.19 9.26
C LEU A 152 3.45 -4.85 9.99
N ASN A 153 3.86 -3.73 9.39
CA ASN A 153 3.67 -2.39 9.94
C ASN A 153 2.41 -1.74 9.34
N PRO A 154 1.23 -1.86 10.00
CA PRO A 154 -0.02 -1.30 9.49
C PRO A 154 -0.06 0.24 9.59
N LYS A 155 0.79 0.83 10.43
CA LYS A 155 0.85 2.28 10.67
C LYS A 155 2.16 2.81 10.11
N LYS A 156 2.08 3.42 8.93
CA LYS A 156 3.08 4.38 8.49
C LYS A 156 2.54 5.75 8.89
N ASP A 157 3.31 6.50 9.68
CA ASP A 157 2.97 7.89 9.97
C ASP A 157 2.77 8.61 8.63
N TRP A 158 1.56 9.13 8.38
CA TRP A 158 1.26 9.86 7.14
C TRP A 158 2.13 11.12 7.04
N LEU A 159 2.35 11.77 8.20
CA LEU A 159 3.16 12.97 8.33
C LEU A 159 4.60 12.62 8.67
N LEU A 160 5.55 13.21 7.94
CA LEU A 160 6.96 13.18 8.34
C LEU A 160 7.11 13.91 9.68
N LYS A 161 7.74 13.25 10.63
CA LYS A 161 8.15 13.84 11.90
C LYS A 161 9.62 14.25 11.84
N VAL A 162 9.94 15.40 12.41
CA VAL A 162 11.31 15.89 12.52
C VAL A 162 11.80 15.63 13.93
N LYS A 163 13.07 15.22 14.06
CA LYS A 163 13.70 15.05 15.37
C LYS A 163 14.21 16.38 15.89
N THR A 164 13.89 16.69 17.14
CA THR A 164 14.45 17.81 17.90
C THR A 164 15.84 17.44 18.42
N LYS A 165 16.62 18.44 18.82
CA LYS A 165 17.96 18.27 19.42
C LYS A 165 17.94 17.33 20.65
N ASP A 166 16.84 17.35 21.41
CA ASP A 166 16.65 16.52 22.62
C ASP A 166 16.22 15.07 22.30
N GLY A 167 16.16 14.67 21.03
CA GLY A 167 15.75 13.32 20.59
C GLY A 167 14.24 13.10 20.47
N ASN A 168 13.42 14.06 20.93
CA ASN A 168 11.97 14.05 20.76
C ASN A 168 11.57 14.27 19.29
N CYS A 169 10.37 13.82 18.90
CA CYS A 169 9.85 13.98 17.53
C CYS A 169 8.65 14.94 17.50
N THR A 170 8.62 15.84 16.51
CA THR A 170 7.53 16.80 16.33
C THR A 170 6.89 16.70 14.94
N TYR A 171 5.59 17.00 14.88
CA TYR A 171 4.78 17.07 13.66
C TYR A 171 4.17 18.46 13.45
N LYS A 172 4.31 19.38 14.42
CA LYS A 172 3.74 20.73 14.33
C LYS A 172 4.59 21.56 13.37
N ARG A 173 3.93 22.19 12.38
CA ARG A 173 4.59 23.04 11.39
C ARG A 173 5.45 24.15 12.03
N GLN A 174 4.95 24.80 13.07
CA GLN A 174 5.67 25.87 13.76
C GLN A 174 6.97 25.38 14.42
N GLU A 175 6.92 24.21 15.06
CA GLU A 175 8.09 23.59 15.69
C GLU A 175 9.10 23.15 14.62
N ILE A 176 8.63 22.57 13.52
CA ILE A 176 9.49 22.19 12.38
C ILE A 176 10.19 23.42 11.79
N LEU A 177 9.46 24.52 11.58
CA LEU A 177 10.05 25.77 11.09
C LEU A 177 11.10 26.30 12.06
N LYS A 178 10.81 26.29 13.36
CA LYS A 178 11.77 26.71 14.38
C LYS A 178 13.04 25.84 14.34
N ILE A 179 12.88 24.51 14.29
CA ILE A 179 14.01 23.57 14.18
C ILE A 179 14.84 23.84 12.92
N ALA A 180 14.19 24.08 11.77
CA ALA A 180 14.88 24.37 10.52
C ALA A 180 15.62 25.71 10.60
N THR A 181 14.97 26.77 11.09
CA THR A 181 15.58 28.09 11.27
C THR A 181 16.77 28.01 12.21
N ASP A 182 16.61 27.36 13.37
CA ASP A 182 17.69 27.17 14.34
C ASP A 182 18.84 26.36 13.71
N TYR A 183 18.54 25.31 12.95
CA TYR A 183 19.55 24.51 12.27
C TYR A 183 20.38 25.34 11.29
N TYR A 184 19.73 26.08 10.38
CA TYR A 184 20.45 26.91 9.41
C TYR A 184 21.13 28.12 10.03
N GLN A 185 20.52 28.74 11.06
CA GLN A 185 21.19 29.78 11.83
C GLN A 185 22.46 29.23 12.47
N ASN A 186 22.42 28.07 13.12
CA ASN A 186 23.63 27.46 13.68
C ASN A 186 24.66 27.07 12.60
N LEU A 187 24.19 26.62 11.43
CA LEU A 187 25.05 26.23 10.31
C LEU A 187 25.84 27.42 9.74
N TYR A 188 25.17 28.56 9.59
CA TYR A 188 25.75 29.78 9.03
C TYR A 188 26.24 30.80 10.08
N GLN A 189 25.97 30.55 11.36
CA GLN A 189 26.60 31.27 12.46
C GLN A 189 28.08 30.92 12.47
N SER A 190 28.84 31.78 11.82
CA SER A 190 30.28 31.69 11.67
C SER A 190 30.97 31.49 13.01
N LYS A 191 31.37 30.25 13.32
CA LYS A 191 32.31 30.01 14.40
C LYS A 191 33.76 30.11 13.97
N ASN A 192 34.07 30.24 12.68
CA ASN A 192 35.45 30.34 12.19
C ASN A 192 35.58 30.98 10.77
N LEU A 193 34.85 32.06 10.46
CA LEU A 193 35.05 32.77 9.18
C LEU A 193 36.52 33.19 8.97
N LYS A 194 37.26 33.47 10.05
CA LYS A 194 38.67 33.86 9.98
C LYS A 194 39.66 32.72 9.70
N LYS A 195 39.33 31.45 10.00
CA LYS A 195 40.20 30.30 9.70
C LYS A 195 40.00 29.79 8.27
N GLU A 196 38.75 29.69 7.80
CA GLU A 196 38.47 29.18 6.45
C GLU A 196 38.92 30.13 5.33
N ILE A 197 38.88 31.46 5.54
CA ILE A 197 39.37 32.41 4.53
C ILE A 197 40.90 32.34 4.39
N ALA A 198 41.62 32.01 5.47
CA ALA A 198 43.06 31.81 5.42
C ALA A 198 43.44 30.47 4.75
N GLU A 199 42.68 29.40 4.98
CA GLU A 199 42.87 28.08 4.36
C GLU A 199 42.52 28.08 2.86
N ARG A 200 41.46 28.78 2.43
CA ARG A 200 41.07 28.87 1.01
C ARG A 200 42.09 29.60 0.11
N ASN A 201 42.97 30.41 0.70
CA ASN A 201 44.00 31.14 -0.04
C ASN A 201 45.32 30.35 -0.15
N ILE A 202 45.43 29.18 0.47
CA ILE A 202 46.63 28.35 0.46
C ILE A 202 46.27 26.97 -0.11
N THR A 203 46.41 26.87 -1.43
CA THR A 203 46.69 25.62 -2.19
C THR A 203 45.77 24.43 -1.97
N ASP A 204 44.74 24.31 -2.82
CA ASP A 204 44.22 23.00 -3.24
C ASP A 204 43.99 23.02 -4.75
N ILE A 205 45.09 22.93 -5.51
CA ILE A 205 45.01 22.32 -6.84
C ILE A 205 44.88 20.82 -6.55
N GLU A 206 43.67 20.36 -6.26
CA GLU A 206 43.40 18.93 -6.18
C GLU A 206 43.81 18.31 -7.53
N GLN A 207 44.87 17.50 -7.51
CA GLN A 207 45.25 16.74 -8.68
C GLN A 207 44.13 15.74 -8.96
N ILE A 208 43.37 16.01 -10.03
CA ILE A 208 42.34 15.10 -10.52
C ILE A 208 42.99 13.72 -10.70
N PRO A 209 42.52 12.68 -10.00
CA PRO A 209 43.09 11.35 -10.16
C PRO A 209 42.91 10.92 -11.61
N LYS A 210 44.02 10.50 -12.24
CA LYS A 210 44.00 10.00 -13.61
C LYS A 210 43.04 8.82 -13.69
N ILE A 211 42.04 8.94 -14.56
CA ILE A 211 41.03 7.90 -14.79
C ILE A 211 41.74 6.58 -15.13
N LEU A 212 41.47 5.55 -14.34
CA LEU A 212 42.07 4.23 -14.55
C LEU A 212 41.41 3.58 -15.77
N LYS A 213 42.20 3.29 -16.81
CA LYS A 213 41.72 2.67 -18.05
C LYS A 213 40.98 1.34 -17.82
N GLU A 214 41.31 0.65 -16.72
CA GLU A 214 40.67 -0.61 -16.37
C GLU A 214 39.24 -0.45 -15.84
N GLU A 215 38.92 0.66 -15.17
CA GLU A 215 37.56 0.95 -14.70
C GLU A 215 36.65 1.33 -15.87
N THR A 216 37.17 2.11 -16.83
CA THR A 216 36.41 2.46 -18.04
C THR A 216 36.12 1.23 -18.88
N ILE A 217 37.10 0.32 -19.05
CA ILE A 217 36.89 -0.96 -19.73
C ILE A 217 35.84 -1.80 -18.99
N ARG A 218 35.91 -1.91 -17.66
CA ARG A 218 34.92 -2.64 -16.87
C ARG A 218 33.51 -2.07 -17.05
N ALA A 219 33.35 -0.75 -16.96
CA ALA A 219 32.05 -0.07 -17.12
C ALA A 219 31.42 -0.30 -18.51
N ILE A 220 32.23 -0.33 -19.57
CA ILE A 220 31.77 -0.62 -20.94
C ILE A 220 31.25 -2.05 -21.04
N HIS A 221 31.89 -3.01 -20.37
CA HIS A 221 31.47 -4.41 -20.40
C HIS A 221 30.20 -4.66 -19.60
N THR A 222 29.95 -3.93 -18.51
CA THR A 222 28.71 -4.06 -17.72
C THR A 222 27.48 -3.44 -18.37
N GLN A 223 27.63 -2.64 -19.43
CA GLN A 223 26.51 -2.01 -20.14
C GLN A 223 25.98 -2.84 -21.33
N LYS A 224 26.63 -3.95 -21.67
CA LYS A 224 26.15 -4.93 -22.66
C LYS A 224 25.38 -6.06 -21.99
#